data_AF-A0A496SX83-F1
#
_entry.id   AF-A0A496SX83-F1
#
_cell.length_a   1.000
_cell.length_b   1.000
_cell.length_c   1.000
_cell.angle_alpha   90.00
_cell.angle_beta   90.00
_cell.angle_gamma   90.00
#
_symmetry.space_group_name_H-M   'P 1'
#
loop_
_entity.id
_entity.type
_entity.pdbx_description
1 polymer ?
#
loop_
_entity_poly.entity_id
_entity_poly.type
_entity_poly.pdbx_seq_one_letter_code
_entity_poly.pdbx_strand_id
1 'polypeptide(L)' 'MDIQNTMIKGTVEDVRNYAKFLIESFGKFNGGFIAKWYGAPEAVGHTQEKIEAMSEAFIEYGRLVYRERSLRAG' A
#
# COMPACT_ATOMS: atom_id res chain seq x y z
N MET A 1 6.02 9.39 8.75
CA MET A 1 5.89 8.40 7.67
C MET A 1 4.78 8.87 6.76
N ASP A 2 5.11 9.32 5.56
CA ASP A 2 4.16 10.00 4.68
C ASP A 2 4.24 9.42 3.26
N ILE A 3 3.30 8.53 2.93
CA ILE A 3 3.21 7.95 1.59
C ILE A 3 2.93 9.03 0.54
N GLN A 4 2.33 10.17 0.91
CA GLN A 4 2.05 11.26 -0.03
C GLN A 4 3.35 11.85 -0.57
N ASN A 5 4.34 12.09 0.29
CA ASN A 5 5.64 12.59 -0.15
C ASN A 5 6.40 11.56 -1.01
N THR A 6 6.34 10.26 -0.67
CA THR A 6 6.93 9.19 -1.49
C THR A 6 6.27 9.11 -2.86
N MET A 7 4.96 9.28 -2.94
CA MET A 7 4.23 9.29 -4.21
C MET A 7 4.58 10.50 -5.08
N ILE A 8 4.94 11.65 -4.49
CA ILE A 8 5.37 12.84 -5.25
C ILE A 8 6.84 12.71 -5.69
N LYS A 9 7.75 12.44 -4.76
CA LYS A 9 9.21 12.55 -4.99
C LYS A 9 9.91 11.24 -5.29
N GLY A 10 9.33 10.12 -4.90
CA GLY A 10 9.91 8.79 -5.06
C GLY A 10 9.73 8.22 -6.47
N THR A 11 10.47 7.15 -6.74
CA THR A 11 10.28 6.31 -7.92
C THR A 11 9.06 5.40 -7.74
N VAL A 12 8.64 4.74 -8.83
CA VAL A 12 7.62 3.68 -8.77
C VAL A 12 8.01 2.56 -7.80
N GLU A 13 9.30 2.20 -7.76
CA GLU A 13 9.82 1.17 -6.87
C GLU A 13 9.77 1.60 -5.40
N ASP A 14 10.06 2.87 -5.11
CA ASP A 14 9.91 3.43 -3.76
C ASP A 14 8.46 3.35 -3.28
N VAL A 15 7.51 3.61 -4.18
CA VAL A 15 6.07 3.51 -3.89
C VAL A 15 5.68 2.06 -3.57
N ARG A 16 6.13 1.08 -4.38
CA ARG A 16 5.87 -0.35 -4.14
C ARG A 16 6.43 -0.82 -2.80
N ASN A 17 7.68 -0.47 -2.52
CA ASN A 17 8.36 -0.86 -1.28
C ASN A 17 7.72 -0.23 -0.05
N TYR A 18 7.29 1.03 -0.16
CA TYR A 18 6.61 1.71 0.95
C TYR A 18 5.21 1.13 1.20
N ALA A 19 4.45 0.80 0.16
CA ALA A 19 3.16 0.11 0.30
C ALA A 19 3.31 -1.27 0.98
N LYS A 20 4.33 -2.05 0.61
CA LYS A 20 4.69 -3.30 1.28
C LYS A 20 4.99 -3.08 2.77
N PHE A 21 5.83 -2.09 3.09
CA PHE A 21 6.16 -1.74 4.47
C PHE A 21 4.91 -1.41 5.30
N LEU A 22 3.95 -0.66 4.73
CA LEU A 22 2.70 -0.33 5.42
C LEU A 22 1.88 -1.58 5.75
N ILE A 23 1.77 -2.52 4.80
CA ILE A 23 1.05 -3.78 5.01
C ILE A 23 1.75 -4.64 6.08
N GLU A 24 3.07 -4.77 6.02
CA GLU A 24 3.82 -5.56 7.00
C GLU A 24 3.77 -4.96 8.40
N SER A 25 3.74 -3.63 8.50
CA SER A 25 3.75 -2.92 9.78
C SER A 25 2.36 -2.84 10.42
N PHE A 26 1.33 -2.52 9.63
CA PHE A 26 -0.01 -2.24 10.13
C PHE A 26 -1.02 -3.37 9.86
N GLY A 27 -0.80 -4.21 8.84
CA GLY A 27 -1.68 -5.34 8.53
C GLY A 27 -1.60 -6.51 9.52
N LYS A 28 -0.57 -6.54 10.39
CA LYS A 28 -0.35 -7.62 11.36
C LYS A 28 -1.12 -7.45 12.69
N PHE A 29 -1.51 -6.23 13.06
CA PHE A 29 -2.11 -5.95 14.37
C PHE A 29 -3.64 -5.93 14.32
N ASN A 30 -4.28 -7.11 14.27
CA ASN A 30 -5.71 -7.36 14.60
C ASN A 30 -6.80 -6.39 14.08
N GLY A 31 -6.48 -5.53 13.12
CA GLY A 31 -7.35 -4.46 12.63
C GLY A 31 -7.08 -4.26 11.16
N GLY A 32 -8.12 -4.42 10.35
CA GLY A 32 -8.03 -4.29 8.89
C GLY A 32 -7.38 -2.98 8.49
N PHE A 33 -6.20 -3.07 7.89
CA PHE A 33 -5.57 -1.92 7.24
C PHE A 33 -6.36 -1.61 5.96
N ILE A 34 -7.15 -0.54 6.00
CA ILE A 34 -7.89 -0.05 4.83
C ILE A 34 -7.05 1.05 4.19
N ALA A 35 -6.44 0.76 3.05
CA ALA A 35 -5.86 1.77 2.20
C ALA A 35 -6.99 2.68 1.69
N LYS A 36 -7.05 3.92 2.19
CA LYS A 36 -7.99 4.93 1.73
C LYS A 36 -7.22 6.06 1.06
N TRP A 37 -7.65 6.42 -0.14
CA TRP A 37 -7.15 7.61 -0.83
C TRP A 37 -7.77 8.89 -0.24
N TYR A 38 -6.97 9.93 -0.02
CA TYR A 38 -7.49 11.28 0.28
C TYR A 38 -7.93 11.93 -1.03
N GLY A 39 -9.21 12.29 -1.15
CA GLY A 39 -9.78 12.81 -2.39
C GLY A 39 -8.96 13.96 -2.99
N ALA A 40 -8.72 13.87 -4.31
CA ALA A 40 -7.89 14.71 -5.20
C ALA A 40 -6.43 14.23 -5.42
N PRO A 41 -6.20 13.12 -6.15
CA PRO A 41 -4.88 12.68 -6.60
C PRO A 41 -4.14 13.73 -7.45
N GLU A 42 -4.84 14.40 -8.38
CA GLU A 42 -4.18 15.31 -9.33
C GLU A 42 -3.72 16.61 -8.67
N ALA A 43 -4.43 17.08 -7.63
CA ALA A 43 -4.14 18.33 -6.92
C ALA A 43 -2.81 18.30 -6.14
N VAL A 44 -2.27 17.11 -5.88
CA VAL A 44 -1.04 16.90 -5.09
C VAL A 44 0.15 16.45 -5.94
N GLY A 45 -0.02 16.29 -7.26
CA GLY A 45 1.06 15.91 -8.17
C GLY A 45 1.33 14.40 -8.26
N HIS A 46 0.35 13.56 -7.94
CA HIS A 46 0.46 12.12 -8.13
C HIS A 46 0.27 11.74 -9.60
N THR A 47 1.22 10.99 -10.15
CA THR A 47 1.10 10.42 -11.49
C THR A 47 0.27 9.14 -11.48
N GLN A 48 -0.52 8.90 -12.52
CA GLN A 48 -1.33 7.69 -12.69
C GLN A 48 -0.53 6.38 -12.48
N GLU A 49 0.68 6.31 -13.03
CA GLU A 49 1.59 5.15 -12.90
C GLU A 49 1.89 4.79 -11.43
N LYS A 50 2.10 5.80 -10.58
CA LYS A 50 2.37 5.58 -9.15
C LYS A 50 1.12 5.16 -8.40
N ILE A 51 -0.06 5.65 -8.81
CA ILE A 51 -1.36 5.22 -8.25
C ILE A 51 -1.60 3.75 -8.53
N GLU A 52 -1.33 3.32 -9.76
CA GLU A 52 -1.43 1.92 -10.18
C GLU A 52 -0.44 1.05 -9.43
N ALA A 53 0.84 1.42 -9.38
CA ALA A 53 1.86 0.67 -8.65
C ALA A 53 1.55 0.52 -7.15
N MET A 54 1.02 1.58 -6.53
CA MET A 54 0.58 1.55 -5.14
C MET A 54 -0.61 0.59 -4.96
N SER A 55 -1.61 0.66 -5.84
CA SER A 55 -2.82 -0.17 -5.79
C SER A 55 -2.51 -1.65 -6.01
N GLU A 56 -1.65 -1.97 -6.97
CA GLU A 56 -1.15 -3.32 -7.22
C GLU A 56 -0.43 -3.89 -6.00
N ALA A 57 0.50 -3.12 -5.43
CA ALA A 57 1.23 -3.55 -4.24
C ALA A 57 0.27 -3.80 -3.06
N PHE A 58 -0.75 -2.95 -2.87
CA PHE A 58 -1.76 -3.16 -1.83
C PHE A 58 -2.54 -4.47 -2.02
N ILE A 59 -2.92 -4.81 -3.25
CA ILE A 59 -3.64 -6.05 -3.56
C ILE A 59 -2.73 -7.28 -3.38
N GLU A 60 -1.52 -7.23 -3.92
CA GLU A 60 -0.55 -8.33 -3.90
C GLU A 60 -0.20 -8.73 -2.47
N TYR A 61 0.33 -7.76 -1.70
CA TYR A 61 0.79 -8.01 -0.34
C TYR A 61 -0.37 -8.16 0.65
N GLY A 62 -1.50 -7.47 0.42
CA GLY A 62 -2.71 -7.67 1.20
C GLY A 62 -3.21 -9.11 1.11
N ARG A 63 -3.29 -9.67 -0.10
CA ARG A 63 -3.70 -11.08 -0.32
C ARG A 63 -2.78 -12.08 0.37
N LEU A 64 -1.47 -11.85 0.38
CA LEU A 64 -0.50 -12.73 1.04
C LEU A 64 -0.73 -12.81 2.55
N VAL A 65 -0.94 -11.67 3.21
CA VAL A 65 -1.23 -11.62 4.66
C VAL A 65 -2.49 -12.40 5.01
N TYR A 66 -3.54 -12.31 4.20
CA TYR A 66 -4.78 -13.09 4.43
C TYR A 66 -4.63 -14.58 4.08
N ARG A 67 -3.85 -14.94 3.05
CA ARG A 67 -3.64 -16.34 2.64
C ARG A 67 -2.79 -17.11 3.65
N GLU A 68 -1.67 -16.55 4.11
CA GLU A 68 -0.84 -17.19 5.15
C GLU A 68 -1.62 -17.41 6.44
N ARG A 69 -2.56 -16.52 6.77
CA ARG A 69 -3.42 -16.69 7.94
C ARG A 69 -4.40 -17.85 7.78
N SER A 70 -5.04 -18.00 6.61
CA SER A 70 -5.95 -19.12 6.35
C SER A 70 -5.25 -20.48 6.46
N LEU A 71 -3.95 -20.55 6.17
CA LEU A 71 -3.14 -21.76 6.27
C LEU A 71 -2.65 -22.05 7.71
N ARG A 72 -2.59 -21.05 8.60
CA ARG A 72 -2.17 -21.21 10.01
C ARG A 72 -3.33 -21.41 10.99
N ALA A 73 -4.56 -21.17 10.54
CA ALA A 73 -5.78 -21.28 11.35
C ALA A 73 -6.56 -22.59 11.13
N GLY A 74 -6.04 -23.50 10.30
CA GLY A 74 -6.52 -24.88 10.14
C GLY A 74 -5.51 -25.86 10.67
#